data_AF-A0AAW7YML6-F1
#
_entry.id   AF-A0AAW7YML6-F1
#
_cell.length_a   1.000
_cell.length_b   1.000
_cell.length_c   1.000
_cell.angle_alpha   90.00
_cell.angle_beta   90.00
_cell.angle_gamma   90.00
#
_symmetry.space_group_name_H-M   'P 1'
#
loop_
_entity.id
_entity.type
_entity.pdbx_description
1 polymer ?
#
loop_
_entity_poly.entity_id
_entity_poly.type
_entity_poly.pdbx_seq_one_letter_code
_entity_poly.pdbx_strand_id
1 'polypeptide(L)'
;MDLNFDLYMNGVVDQARNEIEEAGYEQLTTADEVDKVLKQDGTTLVMVNSVCGCAGGIARPAATHALHYDKLPDRLVTVFAGQDKEATQQARDYFEGYAPSSPSFALIKDGKITEMIERHQIEGHDVMNVISQLQGLFDQYCEER
;
A
#
# COMPACT_ATOMS: atom_id res chain seq x y z
N MET A 1 -18.64 -22.28 -15.85
CA MET A 1 -18.32 -20.85 -16.02
C MET A 1 -16.82 -20.76 -15.83
N ASP A 2 -16.09 -20.81 -16.94
CA ASP A 2 -15.09 -21.86 -17.14
C ASP A 2 -13.71 -21.29 -17.46
N LEU A 3 -12.69 -21.68 -16.66
CA LEU A 3 -11.23 -21.68 -16.85
C LEU A 3 -10.55 -20.40 -17.41
N ASN A 4 -11.08 -19.84 -18.48
CA ASN A 4 -10.64 -18.63 -19.18
C ASN A 4 -10.86 -17.37 -18.32
N PHE A 5 -11.94 -17.33 -17.53
CA PHE A 5 -12.16 -16.23 -16.59
C PHE A 5 -11.16 -16.25 -15.43
N ASP A 6 -10.87 -17.43 -14.87
CA ASP A 6 -9.90 -17.59 -13.79
C ASP A 6 -8.48 -17.27 -14.27
N LEU A 7 -8.10 -17.72 -15.48
CA LEU A 7 -6.81 -17.36 -16.10
C LEU A 7 -6.66 -15.86 -16.34
N TYR A 8 -7.72 -15.19 -16.80
CA TYR A 8 -7.72 -13.74 -17.00
C TYR A 8 -7.60 -12.99 -15.67
N MET A 9 -8.38 -13.37 -14.66
CA MET A 9 -8.34 -12.74 -13.34
C MET A 9 -6.99 -12.94 -12.64
N ASN A 10 -6.40 -14.13 -12.76
CA ASN A 10 -5.06 -14.41 -12.24
C ASN A 10 -4.02 -13.51 -12.92
N GLY A 11 -4.09 -13.34 -14.25
CA GLY A 11 -3.19 -12.44 -14.97
C GLY A 11 -3.27 -10.97 -14.51
N VAL A 12 -4.48 -10.48 -14.21
CA VAL A 12 -4.67 -9.11 -13.68
C VAL A 12 -4.10 -8.96 -12.27
N VAL A 13 -4.28 -9.98 -11.42
CA VAL A 13 -3.72 -10.00 -10.06
C VAL A 13 -2.20 -10.05 -10.10
N ASP A 14 -1.63 -10.92 -10.92
CA ASP A 14 -0.18 -11.08 -11.08
C ASP A 14 0.44 -9.79 -11.61
N GLN A 15 -0.18 -9.15 -12.60
CA GLN A 15 0.28 -7.84 -13.08
C GLN A 15 0.24 -6.79 -11.95
N ALA A 16 -0.85 -6.72 -11.18
CA ALA A 16 -0.98 -5.76 -10.09
C ALA A 16 0.03 -6.00 -8.95
N ARG A 17 0.47 -7.25 -8.74
CA ARG A 17 1.54 -7.62 -7.81
C ARG A 17 2.91 -7.20 -8.35
N ASN A 18 3.20 -7.57 -9.59
CA ASN A 18 4.49 -7.26 -10.22
C ASN A 18 4.72 -5.75 -10.30
N GLU A 19 3.70 -4.95 -10.64
CA GLU A 19 3.80 -3.48 -10.72
C GLU A 19 4.29 -2.85 -9.41
N ILE A 20 3.86 -3.36 -8.25
CA ILE A 20 4.23 -2.80 -6.96
C ILE A 20 5.53 -3.41 -6.39
N GLU A 21 5.81 -4.67 -6.72
CA GLU A 21 7.08 -5.32 -6.39
C GLU A 21 8.25 -4.70 -7.17
N GLU A 22 8.06 -4.41 -8.47
CA GLU A 22 9.03 -3.69 -9.30
C GLU A 22 9.28 -2.27 -8.80
N ALA A 23 8.30 -1.66 -8.13
CA ALA A 23 8.46 -0.38 -7.46
C ALA A 23 9.26 -0.48 -6.15
N GLY A 24 9.58 -1.67 -5.66
CA GLY A 24 10.40 -1.92 -4.48
C GLY A 24 9.61 -2.23 -3.20
N TYR A 25 8.31 -2.53 -3.30
CA TYR A 25 7.50 -2.93 -2.14
C TYR A 25 7.60 -4.44 -1.89
N GLU A 26 7.82 -4.82 -0.63
CA GLU A 26 7.76 -6.21 -0.19
C GLU A 26 6.30 -6.67 -0.04
N GLN A 27 5.95 -7.80 -0.65
CA GLN A 27 4.60 -8.36 -0.54
C GLN A 27 4.44 -9.15 0.77
N LEU A 28 3.45 -8.76 1.58
CA LEU A 28 3.09 -9.48 2.80
C LEU A 28 1.80 -10.25 2.54
N THR A 29 1.88 -11.58 2.57
CA THR A 29 0.79 -12.49 2.19
C THR A 29 0.17 -13.21 3.38
N THR A 30 0.85 -13.21 4.52
CA THR A 30 0.38 -13.80 5.78
C THR A 30 0.26 -12.78 6.91
N ALA A 31 -0.57 -13.06 7.91
CA ALA A 31 -0.67 -12.23 9.11
C ALA A 31 0.66 -12.15 9.88
N ASP A 32 1.42 -13.25 9.93
CA ASP A 32 2.71 -13.30 10.61
C ASP A 32 3.75 -12.38 9.96
N GLU A 33 3.78 -12.32 8.62
CA GLU A 33 4.64 -11.38 7.88
C GLU A 33 4.30 -9.93 8.19
N VAL A 34 3.00 -9.61 8.22
CA VAL A 34 2.51 -8.28 8.60
C VAL A 34 2.97 -7.90 10.00
N ASP A 35 2.73 -8.76 10.98
CA ASP A 35 3.14 -8.53 12.36
C ASP A 35 4.66 -8.39 12.50
N LYS A 36 5.41 -9.23 11.80
CA LYS A 36 6.86 -9.20 11.82
C LYS A 36 7.41 -7.89 11.28
N VAL A 37 6.79 -7.30 10.24
CA VAL A 37 7.28 -6.04 9.66
C VAL A 37 6.77 -4.83 10.43
N LEU A 38 5.46 -4.76 10.70
CA LEU A 38 4.84 -3.56 11.28
C LEU A 38 5.25 -3.31 12.74
N LYS A 39 5.67 -4.34 13.49
CA LYS A 39 6.18 -4.19 14.87
C LYS A 39 7.63 -3.70 14.94
N GLN A 40 8.33 -3.57 13.82
CA GLN A 40 9.72 -3.11 13.83
C GLN A 40 9.78 -1.59 14.01
N ASP A 41 10.84 -1.12 14.66
CA ASP A 41 11.12 0.30 14.85
C ASP A 41 11.37 1.00 13.49
N GLY A 42 11.16 2.31 13.44
CA GLY A 42 11.27 3.11 12.22
C GLY A 42 9.96 3.20 11.46
N THR A 43 10.05 3.59 10.19
CA THR A 43 8.88 3.95 9.35
C THR A 43 8.60 2.90 8.29
N THR A 44 7.33 2.49 8.18
CA THR A 44 6.87 1.53 7.18
C THR A 44 5.69 2.11 6.43
N LEU A 45 5.83 2.30 5.13
CA LEU A 45 4.70 2.62 4.26
C LEU A 45 4.04 1.33 3.80
N VAL A 46 2.76 1.19 4.13
CA VAL A 46 1.92 0.07 3.75
C VAL A 46 0.98 0.51 2.63
N MET A 47 1.11 -0.11 1.46
CA MET A 47 0.12 -0.01 0.40
C MET A 47 -0.90 -1.13 0.54
N VAL A 48 -2.18 -0.77 0.69
CA VAL A 48 -3.29 -1.73 0.57
C VAL A 48 -3.68 -1.80 -0.90
N ASN A 49 -3.06 -2.72 -1.64
CA ASN A 49 -3.28 -2.90 -3.07
C ASN A 49 -4.65 -3.56 -3.34
N SER A 50 -5.15 -3.41 -4.56
CA SER A 50 -6.39 -4.05 -5.02
C SER A 50 -6.45 -4.11 -6.55
N VAL A 51 -7.44 -4.86 -7.08
CA VAL A 51 -7.69 -4.97 -8.52
C VAL A 51 -8.60 -3.87 -9.08
N CYS A 52 -9.03 -2.89 -8.27
CA CYS A 52 -9.95 -1.86 -8.77
C CYS A 52 -9.24 -0.82 -9.64
N GLY A 53 -9.99 -0.17 -10.54
CA GLY A 53 -9.42 0.74 -11.53
C GLY A 53 -8.58 1.89 -10.94
N CYS A 54 -8.99 2.46 -9.80
CA CYS A 54 -8.20 3.50 -9.13
C CYS A 54 -6.88 2.98 -8.52
N ALA A 55 -6.76 1.68 -8.23
CA ALA A 55 -5.51 1.10 -7.78
C ALA A 55 -4.47 1.06 -8.90
N GLY A 56 -4.86 0.62 -10.10
CA GLY A 56 -3.96 0.60 -11.26
C GLY A 56 -3.75 1.95 -11.91
N GLY A 57 -4.79 2.81 -11.96
CA GLY A 57 -4.70 4.12 -12.61
C GLY A 57 -4.06 5.20 -11.76
N ILE A 58 -4.10 5.07 -10.42
CA ILE A 58 -3.70 6.15 -9.50
C ILE A 58 -2.78 5.64 -8.40
N ALA A 59 -3.21 4.67 -7.59
CA ALA A 59 -2.47 4.27 -6.40
C ALA A 59 -1.10 3.69 -6.73
N ARG A 60 -0.98 2.64 -7.56
CA ARG A 60 0.31 2.02 -7.90
C ARG A 60 1.27 2.97 -8.62
N PRO A 61 0.82 3.78 -9.60
CA PRO A 61 1.65 4.85 -10.15
C PRO A 61 2.15 5.84 -9.08
N ALA A 62 1.27 6.30 -8.18
CA ALA A 62 1.65 7.22 -7.12
C ALA A 62 2.64 6.58 -6.12
N ALA A 63 2.40 5.33 -5.73
CA ALA A 63 3.26 4.54 -4.85
C ALA A 63 4.68 4.41 -5.41
N THR A 64 4.81 4.24 -6.72
CA THR A 64 6.08 4.13 -7.43
C THR A 64 6.78 5.49 -7.52
N HIS A 65 6.07 6.52 -7.96
CA HIS A 65 6.66 7.82 -8.20
C HIS A 65 6.97 8.61 -6.93
N ALA A 66 6.23 8.39 -5.84
CA ALA A 66 6.50 9.03 -4.55
C ALA A 66 7.87 8.68 -3.98
N LEU A 67 8.48 7.56 -4.41
CA LEU A 67 9.81 7.14 -3.97
C LEU A 67 10.96 7.95 -4.56
N HIS A 68 10.69 8.80 -5.55
CA HIS A 68 11.65 9.78 -6.04
C HIS A 68 11.61 11.03 -5.14
N TYR A 69 11.96 10.86 -3.87
CA TYR A 69 11.96 11.90 -2.85
C TYR A 69 13.16 11.73 -1.90
N ASP A 70 13.59 12.83 -1.27
CA ASP A 70 14.79 12.83 -0.43
C ASP A 70 14.58 12.07 0.90
N LYS A 71 13.38 12.19 1.48
CA LYS A 71 12.97 11.42 2.66
C LYS A 71 12.09 10.27 2.25
N LEU A 72 12.45 9.08 2.69
CA LEU A 72 11.72 7.86 2.37
C LEU A 72 11.46 7.04 3.63
N PRO A 73 10.36 6.27 3.65
CA PRO A 73 10.14 5.26 4.68
C PRO A 73 11.28 4.25 4.73
N ASP A 74 11.54 3.69 5.91
CA ASP A 74 12.56 2.65 6.06
C ASP A 74 12.20 1.37 5.30
N ARG A 75 10.90 1.09 5.23
CA ARG A 75 10.32 -0.10 4.63
C ARG A 75 9.13 0.28 3.75
N LEU A 76 9.03 -0.40 2.62
CA LEU A 76 7.93 -0.30 1.68
C LEU A 76 7.30 -1.68 1.61
N VAL A 77 6.04 -1.80 2.00
CA VAL A 77 5.33 -3.09 1.99
C VAL A 77 3.94 -2.97 1.40
N THR A 78 3.43 -4.08 0.90
CA THR A 78 2.09 -4.15 0.32
C THR A 78 1.32 -5.36 0.83
N VAL A 79 0.02 -5.17 1.06
CA VAL A 79 -0.96 -6.26 1.26
C VAL A 79 -2.00 -6.20 0.16
N PHE A 80 -2.52 -7.33 -0.29
CA PHE A 80 -3.46 -7.36 -1.42
C PHE A 80 -4.90 -7.60 -0.96
N ALA A 81 -5.70 -6.54 -0.92
CA ALA A 81 -7.10 -6.61 -0.51
C ALA A 81 -7.93 -7.49 -1.46
N GLY A 82 -8.58 -8.50 -0.88
CA GLY A 82 -9.42 -9.46 -1.60
C GLY A 82 -8.70 -10.74 -2.02
N GLN A 83 -7.36 -10.69 -2.15
CA GLN A 83 -6.51 -11.85 -2.46
C GLN A 83 -5.91 -12.40 -1.16
N ASP A 84 -5.11 -11.59 -0.47
CA ASP A 84 -4.44 -11.95 0.78
C ASP A 84 -5.27 -11.47 1.98
N LYS A 85 -6.41 -12.12 2.22
CA LYS A 85 -7.42 -11.65 3.18
C LYS A 85 -6.88 -11.56 4.61
N GLU A 86 -6.11 -12.56 5.05
CA GLU A 86 -5.55 -12.61 6.40
C GLU A 86 -4.50 -11.52 6.61
N ALA A 87 -3.55 -11.37 5.68
CA ALA A 87 -2.57 -10.27 5.74
C ALA A 87 -3.24 -8.89 5.68
N THR A 88 -4.23 -8.71 4.80
CA THR A 88 -4.95 -7.45 4.71
C THR A 88 -5.71 -7.13 5.99
N GLN A 89 -6.34 -8.12 6.62
CA GLN A 89 -7.04 -7.92 7.88
C GLN A 89 -6.05 -7.59 9.00
N GLN A 90 -4.94 -8.33 9.09
CA GLN A 90 -3.90 -8.06 10.08
C GLN A 90 -3.35 -6.64 9.94
N ALA A 91 -3.10 -6.17 8.71
CA ALA A 91 -2.61 -4.81 8.49
C ALA A 91 -3.64 -3.76 8.93
N ARG A 92 -4.93 -4.01 8.69
CA ARG A 92 -6.02 -3.12 9.11
C ARG A 92 -6.15 -2.99 10.63
N ASP A 93 -5.78 -4.04 11.37
CA ASP A 93 -5.80 -3.98 12.83
C ASP A 93 -4.78 -2.97 13.39
N TYR A 94 -3.74 -2.60 12.62
CA TYR A 94 -2.82 -1.51 12.95
C TYR A 94 -3.36 -0.12 12.56
N PHE A 95 -4.37 -0.02 11.69
CA PHE A 95 -4.91 1.24 11.17
C PHE A 95 -6.00 1.79 12.10
N GLU A 96 -5.70 1.88 13.40
CA GLU A 96 -6.63 2.32 14.42
C GLU A 96 -7.24 3.69 14.08
N GLY A 97 -8.57 3.78 14.12
CA GLY A 97 -9.31 5.02 13.82
C GLY A 97 -9.66 5.23 12.34
N TYR A 98 -9.18 4.39 11.42
CA TYR A 98 -9.49 4.49 9.99
C TYR A 98 -10.45 3.40 9.53
N ALA A 99 -11.34 3.74 8.60
CA ALA A 99 -12.26 2.78 8.02
C ALA A 99 -11.55 1.89 6.97
N PRO A 100 -11.87 0.60 6.89
CA PRO A 100 -11.24 -0.30 5.92
C PRO A 100 -11.60 0.13 4.49
N SER A 101 -10.59 0.56 3.72
CA SER A 101 -10.74 0.96 2.32
C SER A 101 -9.60 0.44 1.45
N SER A 102 -9.87 0.25 0.15
CA SER A 102 -8.84 -0.08 -0.84
C SER A 102 -9.13 0.56 -2.21
N PRO A 103 -8.10 1.08 -2.91
CA PRO A 103 -6.71 1.19 -2.47
C PRO A 103 -6.55 2.24 -1.35
N SER A 104 -5.50 2.11 -0.55
CA SER A 104 -5.15 3.08 0.49
C SER A 104 -3.66 2.97 0.86
N PHE A 105 -3.12 4.01 1.48
CA PHE A 105 -1.75 4.04 1.99
C PHE A 105 -1.75 4.35 3.47
N ALA A 106 -1.01 3.61 4.27
CA ALA A 106 -0.86 3.85 5.69
C ALA A 106 0.63 3.96 6.05
N LEU A 107 1.01 5.00 6.79
CA LEU A 107 2.36 5.13 7.31
C LEU A 107 2.38 4.69 8.78
N ILE A 108 3.09 3.61 9.07
CA ILE A 108 3.31 3.08 10.42
C ILE A 108 4.67 3.57 10.91
N LYS A 109 4.74 4.04 12.15
CA LYS A 109 5.99 4.39 12.84
C LYS A 109 6.03 3.70 14.20
N ASP A 110 7.09 2.93 14.45
CA ASP A 110 7.32 2.23 15.72
C ASP A 110 6.10 1.41 16.18
N GLY A 111 5.49 0.66 15.25
CA GLY A 111 4.32 -0.17 15.53
C GLY A 111 2.98 0.56 15.62
N LYS A 112 2.92 1.87 15.35
CA LYS A 112 1.68 2.66 15.45
C LYS A 112 1.37 3.41 14.16
N ILE A 113 0.09 3.50 13.83
CA ILE A 113 -0.37 4.34 12.72
C ILE A 113 -0.06 5.80 12.99
N THR A 114 0.52 6.47 12.00
CA THR A 114 0.70 7.93 12.00
C THR A 114 -0.46 8.56 11.24
N GLU A 115 -0.54 8.27 9.95
CA GLU A 115 -1.53 8.83 9.05
C GLU A 115 -1.82 7.87 7.90
N MET A 116 -3.03 7.97 7.34
CA MET A 116 -3.50 7.13 6.25
C MET A 116 -4.13 7.99 5.16
N ILE A 117 -3.75 7.72 3.90
CA ILE A 117 -4.42 8.23 2.71
C ILE A 117 -5.49 7.21 2.33
N GLU A 118 -6.74 7.55 2.60
CA GLU A 118 -7.88 6.68 2.36
C GLU A 118 -8.30 6.66 0.89
N ARG A 119 -9.09 5.65 0.49
CA ARG A 119 -9.60 5.53 -0.88
C ARG A 119 -10.24 6.81 -1.41
N HIS A 120 -10.99 7.54 -0.59
CA HIS A 120 -11.70 8.74 -1.05
C HIS A 120 -10.75 9.91 -1.39
N GLN A 121 -9.50 9.88 -0.90
CA GLN A 121 -8.43 10.82 -1.25
C GLN A 121 -7.63 10.38 -2.49
N ILE A 122 -7.86 9.15 -2.97
CA ILE A 122 -7.21 8.56 -4.15
C ILE A 122 -8.19 8.52 -5.32
N GLU A 123 -9.40 8.02 -5.09
CA GLU A 123 -10.45 7.90 -6.10
C GLU A 123 -10.89 9.28 -6.59
N GLY A 124 -10.90 9.48 -7.91
CA GLY A 124 -11.26 10.75 -8.53
C GLY A 124 -10.19 11.85 -8.42
N HIS A 125 -9.00 11.55 -7.91
CA HIS A 125 -7.89 12.49 -7.80
C HIS A 125 -6.81 12.21 -8.85
N ASP A 126 -6.03 13.24 -9.19
CA ASP A 126 -4.87 13.08 -10.06
C ASP A 126 -3.72 12.36 -9.34
N VAL A 127 -2.93 11.60 -10.11
CA VAL A 127 -1.75 10.87 -9.60
C VAL A 127 -0.81 11.80 -8.83
N MET A 128 -0.55 13.00 -9.36
CA MET A 128 0.32 13.99 -8.73
C MET A 128 -0.17 14.42 -7.35
N ASN A 129 -1.49 14.53 -7.13
CA ASN A 129 -2.03 14.89 -5.83
C ASN A 129 -1.78 13.79 -4.78
N VAL A 130 -1.86 12.52 -5.18
CA VAL A 130 -1.57 11.39 -4.29
C VAL A 130 -0.07 11.30 -4.00
N ILE A 131 0.79 11.55 -5.00
CA ILE A 131 2.25 11.65 -4.82
C ILE A 131 2.58 12.74 -3.80
N SER A 132 2.03 13.95 -3.95
CA SER A 132 2.29 15.04 -3.02
C SER A 132 1.80 14.76 -1.61
N GLN A 133 0.67 14.07 -1.44
CA GLN A 133 0.22 13.61 -0.13
C GLN A 133 1.20 12.61 0.49
N LEU A 134 1.65 11.61 -0.27
CA LEU A 134 2.65 10.63 0.20
C LEU A 134 3.97 11.31 0.60
N GLN A 135 4.48 12.21 -0.23
CA GLN A 135 5.70 12.96 0.07
C GLN A 135 5.54 13.85 1.30
N GLY A 136 4.36 14.45 1.50
CA GLY A 136 4.04 15.19 2.71
C GLY A 136 4.09 14.32 3.98
N LEU A 137 3.62 13.07 3.91
CA LEU A 137 3.78 12.11 5.00
C LEU A 137 5.25 11.79 5.26
N PHE A 138 6.04 11.59 4.20
CA PHE A 138 7.47 11.31 4.34
C PHE A 138 8.19 12.48 5.00
N ASP A 139 7.86 13.71 4.62
CA ASP A 139 8.44 14.92 5.21
C ASP A 139 8.18 15.07 6.69
N GLN A 140 6.98 14.69 7.12
CA GLN A 140 6.52 14.86 8.50
C GLN A 140 7.04 13.76 9.43
N TYR A 141 7.17 12.53 8.93
CA TYR A 141 7.37 11.36 9.81
C TYR A 141 8.66 10.58 9.54
N CYS A 142 9.24 10.70 8.34
CA CYS A 142 10.49 10.04 7.97
C CYS A 142 11.71 10.96 8.19
N GLU A 143 12.87 10.35 8.38
CA GLU A 143 14.15 11.05 8.53
C GLU A 143 14.85 11.17 7.18
N GLU A 144 15.73 12.17 7.02
CA GLU A 144 16.59 12.28 5.84
C GLU A 144 17.57 11.09 5.83
N ARG A 145 17.68 10.42 4.68
CA ARG A 145 18.61 9.31 4.47
C ARG A 145 19.95 9.77 3.91
#